data_AF-A0A7J3TMB3-F1
#
_entry.id   AF-A0A7J3TMB3-F1
#
_cell.length_a   1.000
_cell.length_b   1.000
_cell.length_c   1.000
_cell.angle_alpha   90.00
_cell.angle_beta   90.00
_cell.angle_gamma   90.00
#
_symmetry.space_group_name_H-M   'P 1'
#
loop_
_entity.id
_entity.type
_entity.pdbx_description
1 polymer ?
#
loop_
_entity_poly.entity_id
_entity_poly.type
_entity_poly.pdbx_seq_one_letter_code
_entity_poly.pdbx_strand_id
1 'polypeptide(L)'
;MGRRLTSIPLVIIFFLLISLFLFGFKSKKEESIEVEISISPQYFCIQEGKEQEIIVTLAVNNKPYVARINWSIESSGNTGGLVFENDSYTGENGKLKAIYYAPEDVDKIKENVTIVAKVMIEGKEYEAKAMAVIEPVMYKTSIEVSAERNRIIAGEINMLRAKLFVFKDKWLPLQNQKIKWKFYVGNITIEKESITDSFGVATIPFFFSNTAKNLSVKAEAIYERNLSGFMDFDGCMATINFTIVPEKPGDFPVVLIHGWSGSITDALINYTWWNLTQKLIAAGFKVLDFDVTKPGIQWLTYEPGWFEEHHIPWIAARVCEKIQEALVLNGYPPNQTIDIVAHSMGGLVARFLAEHYMADVDYWNRNWNGSGYPWYGDGDADITIGPFQIDDLIAVGTPCHGVPPNINETLLRSIIKYAYFPWWIAQVPDMVYDSPFLQAMGYSTTDLIDYYGIGGDIGFGQPADFDGDGIAHATDGLVPAESPYLEGEPLYILSGSAWPKGEEDHMSLIGINERVHEYIIQHLIN
;
A
#
# COMPACT_ATOMS: atom_id res chain seq x y z
N MET A 1 53.42 112.69 16.08
CA MET A 1 52.20 112.13 16.70
C MET A 1 51.47 111.33 15.61
N GLY A 2 51.32 110.02 15.81
CA GLY A 2 50.27 109.15 15.22
C GLY A 2 50.17 108.97 13.70
N ARG A 3 50.66 107.81 13.22
CA ARG A 3 50.44 107.20 11.89
C ARG A 3 48.95 106.93 11.58
N ARG A 4 48.55 106.93 10.30
CA ARG A 4 47.48 106.04 9.78
C ARG A 4 47.88 105.39 8.44
N LEU A 5 47.88 104.05 8.49
CA LEU A 5 48.07 103.05 7.44
C LEU A 5 46.86 103.06 6.47
N THR A 6 47.03 103.09 5.14
CA THR A 6 47.23 101.96 4.19
C THR A 6 46.32 100.74 4.40
N SER A 7 45.28 100.60 3.58
CA SER A 7 44.54 99.33 3.37
C SER A 7 43.62 99.36 2.13
N ILE A 8 44.19 99.40 0.91
CA ILE A 8 43.47 99.03 -0.34
C ILE A 8 44.26 98.04 -1.26
N PRO A 9 45.33 97.28 -0.88
CA PRO A 9 45.83 96.21 -1.76
C PRO A 9 45.10 94.87 -1.60
N LEU A 10 44.36 94.64 -0.50
CA LEU A 10 43.81 93.31 -0.18
C LEU A 10 42.55 92.94 -0.97
N VAL A 11 41.71 93.91 -1.33
CA VAL A 11 40.43 93.65 -2.02
C VAL A 11 40.66 93.23 -3.48
N ILE A 12 41.69 93.79 -4.13
CA ILE A 12 42.02 93.46 -5.52
C ILE A 12 42.63 92.05 -5.61
N ILE A 13 43.47 91.66 -4.64
CA ILE A 13 44.06 90.31 -4.57
C ILE A 13 42.98 89.25 -4.29
N PHE A 14 41.98 89.57 -3.45
CA PHE A 14 40.86 88.67 -3.17
C PHE A 14 39.96 88.45 -4.40
N PHE A 15 39.68 89.50 -5.18
CA PHE A 15 38.94 89.35 -6.44
C PHE A 15 39.73 88.63 -7.54
N LEU A 16 41.06 88.81 -7.60
CA LEU A 16 41.91 88.07 -8.55
C LEU A 16 41.99 86.58 -8.20
N LEU A 17 42.11 86.24 -6.91
CA LEU A 17 42.08 84.85 -6.44
C LEU A 17 40.71 84.20 -6.65
N ILE A 18 39.60 84.90 -6.45
CA ILE A 18 38.25 84.40 -6.78
C ILE A 18 38.10 84.19 -8.29
N SER A 19 38.64 85.10 -9.12
CA SER A 19 38.58 84.93 -10.58
C SER A 19 39.42 83.75 -11.07
N LEU A 20 40.59 83.49 -10.45
CA LEU A 20 41.42 82.31 -10.74
C LEU A 20 40.81 81.01 -10.19
N PHE A 21 40.10 81.05 -9.05
CA PHE A 21 39.36 79.90 -8.52
C PHE A 21 38.13 79.57 -9.38
N LEU A 22 37.44 80.59 -9.92
CA LEU A 22 36.30 80.42 -10.83
C LEU A 22 36.72 80.04 -12.26
N PHE A 23 37.90 80.47 -12.75
CA PHE A 23 38.43 80.04 -14.04
C PHE A 23 39.12 78.66 -14.01
N GLY A 24 39.55 78.19 -12.84
CA GLY A 24 40.06 76.83 -12.64
C GLY A 24 38.97 75.75 -12.71
N PHE A 25 37.70 76.13 -12.51
CA PHE A 25 36.53 75.30 -12.74
C PHE A 25 35.87 75.60 -14.10
N LYS A 26 36.67 75.56 -15.18
CA LYS A 26 36.09 75.06 -16.43
C LYS A 26 35.80 73.60 -16.18
N SER A 27 34.59 73.30 -15.72
CA SER A 27 34.07 71.93 -15.76
C SER A 27 34.37 71.43 -17.17
N LYS A 28 35.25 70.45 -17.30
CA LYS A 28 35.16 69.54 -18.44
C LYS A 28 33.68 69.20 -18.49
N LYS A 29 32.99 69.54 -19.58
CA LYS A 29 31.74 68.85 -19.88
C LYS A 29 32.13 67.38 -19.76
N GLU A 30 31.67 66.70 -18.71
CA GLU A 30 31.67 65.26 -18.71
C GLU A 30 30.94 64.90 -20.00
N GLU A 31 31.68 64.44 -20.99
CA GLU A 31 31.07 63.77 -22.12
C GLU A 31 30.34 62.59 -21.49
N SER A 32 29.02 62.71 -21.37
CA SER A 32 28.20 61.65 -20.82
C SER A 32 28.34 60.46 -21.75
N ILE A 33 29.08 59.45 -21.31
CA ILE A 33 29.25 58.23 -22.09
C ILE A 33 27.90 57.54 -22.20
N GLU A 34 27.43 57.40 -23.43
CA GLU A 34 26.23 56.65 -23.74
C GLU A 34 26.64 55.17 -23.95
N VAL A 35 26.25 54.31 -23.02
CA VAL A 35 26.49 52.86 -23.10
C VAL A 35 25.17 52.17 -23.38
N GLU A 36 25.13 51.40 -24.47
CA GLU A 36 24.01 50.54 -24.80
C GLU A 36 24.47 49.08 -24.71
N ILE A 37 23.90 48.33 -23.77
CA ILE A 37 24.07 46.88 -23.67
C ILE A 37 22.70 46.22 -23.84
N SER A 38 22.63 45.20 -24.68
CA SER A 38 21.42 44.44 -24.94
C SER A 38 21.75 42.97 -25.13
N ILE A 39 20.75 42.12 -24.89
CA ILE A 39 20.84 40.67 -25.03
C ILE A 39 19.67 40.20 -25.86
N SER A 40 19.95 39.35 -26.86
CA SER A 40 18.95 38.83 -27.80
C SER A 40 19.08 37.31 -27.93
N PRO A 41 17.97 36.55 -27.84
CA PRO A 41 16.63 37.00 -27.49
C PRO A 41 16.52 37.45 -26.02
N GLN A 42 15.68 38.46 -25.75
CA GLN A 42 15.40 38.93 -24.38
C GLN A 42 14.50 37.95 -23.60
N TYR A 43 13.65 37.21 -24.32
CA TYR A 43 12.74 36.22 -23.77
C TYR A 43 12.76 34.98 -24.67
N PHE A 44 12.91 33.80 -24.08
CA PHE A 44 12.82 32.55 -24.83
C PHE A 44 12.32 31.40 -23.95
N CYS A 45 11.77 30.38 -24.60
CA CYS A 45 11.37 29.12 -23.99
C CYS A 45 12.21 28.01 -24.60
N ILE A 46 12.73 27.12 -23.76
CA ILE A 46 13.64 26.06 -24.17
C ILE A 46 13.28 24.77 -23.44
N GLN A 47 13.46 23.63 -24.10
CA GLN A 47 13.30 22.32 -23.44
C GLN A 47 14.56 21.91 -22.70
N GLU A 48 14.42 21.07 -21.68
CA GLU A 48 15.55 20.38 -21.04
C GLU A 48 16.52 19.75 -22.06
N GLY A 49 17.81 19.83 -21.76
CA GLY A 49 18.90 19.33 -22.59
C GLY A 49 19.07 20.02 -23.96
N LYS A 50 18.28 21.07 -24.26
CA LYS A 50 18.44 21.88 -25.49
C LYS A 50 19.34 23.08 -25.26
N GLU A 51 19.80 23.64 -26.37
CA GLU A 51 20.65 24.82 -26.42
C GLU A 51 19.99 26.00 -27.15
N GLN A 52 20.32 27.22 -26.75
CA GLN A 52 19.85 28.47 -27.36
C GLN A 52 21.03 29.43 -27.54
N GLU A 53 21.20 29.94 -28.77
CA GLU A 53 22.16 31.01 -29.03
C GLU A 53 21.65 32.33 -28.44
N ILE A 54 22.52 33.02 -27.72
CA ILE A 54 22.32 34.32 -27.11
C ILE A 54 23.41 35.27 -27.62
N ILE A 55 22.99 36.47 -28.03
CA ILE A 55 23.90 37.50 -28.53
C ILE A 55 23.83 38.72 -27.62
N VAL A 56 24.96 39.11 -27.05
CA VAL A 56 25.12 40.41 -26.39
C VAL A 56 25.63 41.41 -27.40
N THR A 57 24.98 42.57 -27.48
CA THR A 57 25.46 43.72 -28.25
C THR A 57 25.84 44.83 -27.29
N LEU A 58 27.06 45.34 -27.44
CA LEU A 58 27.61 46.43 -26.64
C LEU A 58 28.09 47.56 -27.56
N ALA A 59 27.53 48.75 -27.34
CA ALA A 59 27.96 49.98 -28.00
C ALA A 59 28.28 51.07 -26.97
N VAL A 60 29.31 51.86 -27.25
CA VAL A 60 29.70 53.03 -26.47
C VAL A 60 29.77 54.22 -27.42
N ASN A 61 29.00 55.27 -27.11
CA ASN A 61 28.84 56.46 -27.96
C ASN A 61 28.46 56.09 -29.40
N ASN A 62 27.51 55.15 -29.55
CA ASN A 62 27.00 54.63 -30.82
C ASN A 62 28.05 53.92 -31.71
N LYS A 63 29.13 53.41 -31.10
CA LYS A 63 30.14 52.59 -31.79
C LYS A 63 30.31 51.22 -31.12
N PRO A 64 30.56 50.14 -31.89
CA PRO A 64 30.97 48.85 -31.36
C PRO A 64 32.05 48.98 -30.30
N TYR A 65 31.91 48.25 -29.19
CA TYR A 65 32.87 48.28 -28.10
C TYR A 65 33.33 46.87 -27.73
N VAL A 66 34.64 46.70 -27.61
CA VAL A 66 35.30 45.45 -27.21
C VAL A 66 35.49 45.47 -25.70
N ALA A 67 34.79 44.60 -24.99
CA ALA A 67 34.89 44.45 -23.55
C ALA A 67 34.60 43.00 -23.13
N ARG A 68 35.11 42.62 -21.97
CA ARG A 68 34.75 41.37 -21.32
C ARG A 68 33.38 41.49 -20.68
N ILE A 69 32.49 40.57 -21.00
CA ILE A 69 31.19 40.42 -20.37
C ILE A 69 31.32 39.44 -19.19
N ASN A 70 30.86 39.86 -18.02
CA ASN A 70 30.70 39.02 -16.84
C ASN A 70 29.26 38.49 -16.79
N TRP A 71 29.10 37.18 -16.66
CA TRP A 71 27.79 36.54 -16.68
C TRP A 71 27.37 36.09 -15.29
N SER A 72 26.09 36.23 -14.97
CA SER A 72 25.43 35.50 -13.89
C SER A 72 24.17 34.83 -14.41
N ILE A 73 23.86 33.65 -13.88
CA ILE A 73 22.63 32.91 -14.17
C ILE A 73 21.91 32.71 -12.84
N GLU A 74 20.66 33.14 -12.77
CA GLU A 74 19.87 33.18 -11.54
C GLU A 74 18.60 32.35 -11.72
N SER A 75 18.33 31.43 -10.78
CA SER A 75 17.18 30.52 -10.78
C SER A 75 16.91 30.02 -9.35
N SER A 76 15.72 29.45 -9.13
CA SER A 76 15.39 28.76 -7.88
C SER A 76 15.94 27.32 -7.81
N GLY A 77 16.43 26.79 -8.92
CA GLY A 77 16.94 25.43 -9.05
C GLY A 77 18.17 25.37 -9.95
N ASN A 78 18.27 24.30 -10.74
CA ASN A 78 19.38 24.11 -11.68
C ASN A 78 19.32 25.18 -12.79
N THR A 79 20.41 25.92 -12.95
CA THR A 79 20.51 27.05 -13.87
C THR A 79 20.93 26.65 -15.29
N GLY A 80 21.49 25.46 -15.47
CA GLY A 80 22.19 25.10 -16.70
C GLY A 80 23.53 25.82 -16.82
N GLY A 81 24.01 26.06 -18.04
CA GLY A 81 25.33 26.64 -18.28
C GLY A 81 25.43 27.51 -19.53
N LEU A 82 26.48 28.34 -19.59
CA LEU A 82 26.82 29.14 -20.77
C LEU A 82 28.19 28.71 -21.31
N VAL A 83 28.29 28.61 -22.63
CA VAL A 83 29.54 28.38 -23.36
C VAL A 83 29.76 29.52 -24.34
N PHE A 84 31.00 30.01 -24.46
CA PHE A 84 31.37 31.12 -25.33
C PHE A 84 32.70 30.85 -26.03
N GLU A 85 32.83 31.31 -27.27
CA GLU A 85 33.98 30.99 -28.13
C GLU A 85 35.25 31.83 -27.82
N ASN A 86 35.09 33.06 -27.32
CA ASN A 86 36.19 34.05 -27.23
C ASN A 86 36.38 34.62 -25.81
N ASP A 87 36.56 33.77 -24.79
CA ASP A 87 36.82 34.18 -23.39
C ASP A 87 35.83 35.24 -22.84
N SER A 88 34.60 35.25 -23.37
CA SER A 88 33.55 36.21 -23.07
C SER A 88 33.85 37.68 -23.45
N TYR A 89 34.64 37.92 -24.51
CA TYR A 89 34.85 39.26 -25.07
C TYR A 89 33.91 39.55 -26.25
N THR A 90 33.34 40.75 -26.29
CA THR A 90 32.71 41.25 -27.52
C THR A 90 33.76 41.46 -28.61
N GLY A 91 33.43 41.10 -29.85
CA GLY A 91 34.31 41.29 -31.00
C GLY A 91 34.36 42.75 -31.47
N GLU A 92 35.13 43.03 -32.53
CA GLU A 92 35.25 44.38 -33.12
C GLU A 92 33.91 44.94 -33.63
N ASN A 93 32.93 44.07 -33.85
CA ASN A 93 31.55 44.43 -34.19
C ASN A 93 30.65 44.71 -32.96
N GLY A 94 31.22 44.67 -31.75
CA GLY A 94 30.52 44.93 -30.49
C GLY A 94 29.62 43.77 -30.05
N LYS A 95 29.77 42.58 -30.66
CA LYS A 95 28.92 41.43 -30.39
C LYS A 95 29.70 40.29 -29.74
N LEU A 96 29.06 39.65 -28.76
CA LEU A 96 29.51 38.38 -28.17
C LEU A 96 28.40 37.34 -28.37
N LYS A 97 28.77 36.20 -28.94
CA LYS A 97 27.90 35.02 -29.01
C LYS A 97 28.17 34.11 -27.82
N ALA A 98 27.10 33.65 -27.19
CA ALA A 98 27.12 32.60 -26.17
C ALA A 98 26.03 31.57 -26.48
N ILE A 99 26.27 30.32 -26.13
CA ILE A 99 25.28 29.24 -26.20
C ILE A 99 24.86 28.92 -24.78
N TYR A 100 23.57 29.08 -24.50
CA TYR A 100 22.96 28.64 -23.25
C TYR A 100 22.51 27.19 -23.36
N TYR A 101 22.92 26.35 -22.43
CA TYR A 101 22.49 24.96 -22.27
C TYR A 101 21.52 24.87 -21.10
N ALA A 102 20.28 24.49 -21.38
CA ALA A 102 19.33 24.14 -20.33
C ALA A 102 19.84 22.92 -19.55
N PRO A 103 19.51 22.79 -18.24
CA PRO A 103 19.69 21.55 -17.50
C PRO A 103 19.09 20.35 -18.24
N GLU A 104 19.65 19.17 -17.99
CA GLU A 104 19.07 17.91 -18.45
C GLU A 104 17.75 17.56 -17.76
N ASP A 105 17.52 18.13 -16.56
CA ASP A 105 16.34 17.90 -15.73
C ASP A 105 16.17 19.07 -14.74
N VAL A 106 14.95 19.61 -14.63
CA VAL A 106 14.58 20.66 -13.66
C VAL A 106 13.55 20.23 -12.61
N ASP A 107 13.09 18.97 -12.64
CA ASP A 107 12.08 18.38 -11.76
C ASP A 107 10.76 19.21 -11.62
N LYS A 108 10.44 20.04 -12.62
CA LYS A 108 9.33 21.02 -12.54
C LYS A 108 8.75 21.30 -13.92
N ILE A 109 7.46 21.64 -13.94
CA ILE A 109 6.73 21.99 -15.18
C ILE A 109 7.35 23.22 -15.86
N LYS A 110 7.85 24.17 -15.06
CA LYS A 110 8.52 25.39 -15.53
C LYS A 110 9.59 25.80 -14.53
N GLU A 111 10.82 26.01 -14.99
CA GLU A 111 11.86 26.70 -14.24
C GLU A 111 12.20 28.02 -14.93
N ASN A 112 12.15 29.12 -14.18
CA ASN A 112 12.50 30.43 -14.69
C ASN A 112 13.98 30.69 -14.43
N VAL A 113 14.71 31.04 -15.49
CA VAL A 113 16.14 31.37 -15.43
C VAL A 113 16.35 32.78 -15.94
N THR A 114 17.06 33.61 -15.17
CA THR A 114 17.49 34.94 -15.59
C THR A 114 18.97 34.91 -15.91
N ILE A 115 19.32 35.25 -17.14
CA ILE A 115 20.70 35.36 -17.62
C ILE A 115 21.06 36.84 -17.64
N VAL A 116 22.08 37.23 -16.88
CA VAL A 116 22.51 38.62 -16.73
C VAL A 116 23.90 38.78 -17.34
N ALA A 117 24.01 39.65 -18.34
CA ALA A 117 25.27 40.08 -18.93
C ALA A 117 25.66 41.43 -18.32
N LYS A 118 26.83 41.50 -17.66
CA LYS A 118 27.32 42.69 -16.98
C LYS A 118 28.64 43.17 -17.56
N VAL A 119 28.81 44.48 -17.68
CA VAL A 119 30.06 45.11 -18.11
C VAL A 119 30.35 46.34 -17.26
N MET A 120 31.62 46.59 -16.96
CA MET A 120 32.06 47.77 -16.23
C MET A 120 32.76 48.74 -17.19
N ILE A 121 32.22 49.95 -17.34
CA ILE A 121 32.77 51.00 -18.19
C ILE A 121 32.92 52.26 -17.34
N GLU A 122 34.15 52.76 -17.25
CA GLU A 122 34.51 53.93 -16.42
C GLU A 122 34.02 53.85 -14.96
N GLY A 123 34.07 52.67 -14.36
CA GLY A 123 33.68 52.45 -12.96
C GLY A 123 32.17 52.37 -12.73
N LYS A 124 31.34 52.42 -13.78
CA LYS A 124 29.90 52.17 -13.71
C LYS A 124 29.55 50.81 -14.33
N GLU A 125 28.70 50.06 -13.65
CA GLU A 125 28.17 48.77 -14.13
C GLU A 125 26.95 48.99 -15.02
N TYR A 126 26.90 48.27 -16.13
CA TYR A 126 25.78 48.21 -17.05
C TYR A 126 25.37 46.75 -17.23
N GLU A 127 24.07 46.48 -17.26
CA GLU A 127 23.54 45.12 -17.37
C GLU A 127 22.47 44.98 -18.45
N ALA A 128 22.42 43.81 -19.07
CA ALA A 128 21.32 43.34 -19.90
C ALA A 128 20.83 41.98 -19.40
N LYS A 129 19.52 41.75 -19.46
CA LYS A 129 18.88 40.53 -18.94
C LYS A 129 18.11 39.79 -20.03
N ALA A 130 18.33 38.49 -20.12
CA ALA A 130 17.45 37.57 -20.83
C ALA A 130 16.70 36.71 -19.82
N MET A 131 15.43 36.47 -20.06
CA MET A 131 14.59 35.56 -19.28
C MET A 131 14.31 34.30 -20.08
N ALA A 132 14.70 33.16 -19.55
CA ALA A 132 14.44 31.85 -20.11
C ALA A 132 13.40 31.11 -19.26
N VAL A 133 12.48 30.42 -19.92
CA VAL A 133 11.62 29.42 -19.29
C VAL A 133 12.07 28.05 -19.78
N ILE A 134 12.45 27.20 -18.86
CA ILE A 134 12.82 25.81 -19.14
C ILE A 134 11.59 24.95 -18.90
N GLU A 135 11.18 24.20 -19.92
CA GLU A 135 10.06 23.26 -19.86
C GLU A 135 10.59 21.83 -20.01
N PRO A 136 10.00 20.86 -19.29
CA PRO A 136 10.48 19.49 -19.33
C PRO A 136 10.15 18.77 -20.62
N VAL A 137 10.92 17.72 -20.92
CA VAL A 137 10.58 16.79 -22.00
C VAL A 137 9.53 15.79 -21.48
N MET A 138 8.26 16.17 -21.60
CA MET A 138 7.13 15.34 -21.16
C MET A 138 6.90 14.15 -22.11
N TYR A 139 7.01 12.94 -21.56
CA TYR A 139 6.64 11.71 -22.24
C TYR A 139 5.16 11.39 -22.02
N LYS A 140 4.44 11.17 -23.13
CA LYS A 140 3.04 10.76 -23.10
C LYS A 140 2.91 9.37 -22.50
N THR A 141 1.95 9.23 -21.60
CA THR A 141 1.58 7.94 -20.99
C THR A 141 0.16 7.54 -21.31
N SER A 142 -0.09 6.24 -21.34
CA SER A 142 -1.41 5.65 -21.54
C SER A 142 -1.57 4.47 -20.60
N ILE A 143 -2.78 4.25 -20.10
CA ILE A 143 -3.10 3.14 -19.21
C ILE A 143 -4.36 2.44 -19.73
N GLU A 144 -4.28 1.13 -19.83
CA GLU A 144 -5.41 0.26 -20.17
C GLU A 144 -5.85 -0.48 -18.92
N VAL A 145 -7.14 -0.54 -18.65
CA VAL A 145 -7.70 -1.24 -17.48
C VAL A 145 -8.63 -2.35 -17.90
N SER A 146 -8.56 -3.47 -17.20
CA SER A 146 -9.48 -4.60 -17.34
C SER A 146 -9.82 -5.18 -15.97
N ALA A 147 -10.94 -5.88 -15.91
CA ALA A 147 -11.37 -6.67 -14.77
C ALA A 147 -11.60 -8.11 -15.27
N GLU A 148 -11.35 -9.09 -14.43
CA GLU A 148 -11.61 -10.49 -14.78
C GLU A 148 -13.10 -10.75 -14.98
N ARG A 149 -13.95 -10.07 -14.20
CA ARG A 149 -15.41 -10.21 -14.26
C ARG A 149 -16.09 -8.85 -14.36
N ASN A 150 -17.14 -8.77 -15.19
CA ASN A 150 -18.01 -7.59 -15.28
C ASN A 150 -19.15 -7.60 -14.25
N ARG A 151 -19.33 -8.75 -13.58
CA ARG A 151 -20.31 -8.96 -12.52
C ARG A 151 -19.73 -9.97 -11.52
N ILE A 152 -19.81 -9.63 -10.24
CA ILE A 152 -19.42 -10.49 -9.11
C ILE A 152 -20.57 -10.56 -8.10
N ILE A 153 -20.59 -11.62 -7.31
CA ILE A 153 -21.38 -11.69 -6.07
C ILE A 153 -20.57 -10.94 -4.99
N ALA A 154 -21.24 -10.28 -4.03
CA ALA A 154 -20.56 -9.77 -2.85
C ALA A 154 -19.78 -10.92 -2.17
N GLY A 155 -18.63 -10.63 -1.60
CA GLY A 155 -17.72 -11.66 -1.10
C GLY A 155 -16.77 -12.30 -2.14
N GLU A 156 -17.08 -12.23 -3.44
CA GLU A 156 -16.11 -12.65 -4.46
C GLU A 156 -15.02 -11.61 -4.69
N ILE A 157 -13.78 -12.08 -4.90
CA ILE A 157 -12.71 -11.23 -5.42
C ILE A 157 -12.86 -11.02 -6.93
N ASN A 158 -12.75 -9.75 -7.35
CA ASN A 158 -12.50 -9.40 -8.74
C ASN A 158 -11.06 -8.91 -8.89
N MET A 159 -10.26 -9.61 -9.69
CA MET A 159 -8.91 -9.12 -10.02
C MET A 159 -8.99 -8.08 -11.12
N LEU A 160 -8.46 -6.89 -10.84
CA LEU A 160 -8.29 -5.83 -11.83
C LEU A 160 -6.84 -5.74 -12.27
N ARG A 161 -6.65 -5.41 -13.55
CA ARG A 161 -5.33 -5.25 -14.16
C ARG A 161 -5.24 -3.90 -14.84
N ALA A 162 -4.15 -3.19 -14.59
CA ALA A 162 -3.77 -1.98 -15.32
C ALA A 162 -2.49 -2.24 -16.10
N LYS A 163 -2.48 -1.90 -17.38
CA LYS A 163 -1.28 -1.95 -18.23
C LYS A 163 -0.85 -0.55 -18.61
N LEU A 164 0.31 -0.14 -18.12
CA LEU A 164 0.87 1.20 -18.27
C LEU A 164 1.89 1.25 -19.41
N PHE A 165 1.79 2.28 -20.23
CA PHE A 165 2.67 2.50 -21.37
C PHE A 165 3.22 3.92 -21.41
N VAL A 166 4.42 4.06 -21.95
CA VAL A 166 5.03 5.32 -22.35
C VAL A 166 5.25 5.34 -23.86
N PHE A 167 5.07 6.50 -24.50
CA PHE A 167 5.41 6.68 -25.90
C PHE A 167 6.84 7.21 -26.08
N LYS A 168 7.72 6.38 -26.66
CA LYS A 168 9.09 6.70 -27.07
C LYS A 168 9.31 6.21 -28.49
N ASP A 169 8.87 6.98 -29.47
CA ASP A 169 8.71 6.61 -30.89
C ASP A 169 7.69 5.48 -31.15
N LYS A 170 7.47 4.61 -30.17
CA LYS A 170 6.44 3.57 -30.08
C LYS A 170 5.97 3.44 -28.63
N TRP A 171 4.82 2.81 -28.44
CA TRP A 171 4.33 2.47 -27.09
C TRP A 171 5.16 1.33 -26.51
N LEU A 172 5.72 1.58 -25.32
CA LEU A 172 6.52 0.65 -24.55
C LEU A 172 5.92 0.47 -23.16
N PRO A 173 5.92 -0.75 -22.59
CA PRO A 173 5.51 -0.94 -21.21
C PRO A 173 6.35 -0.12 -20.23
N LEU A 174 5.70 0.45 -19.22
CA LEU A 174 6.38 1.24 -18.19
C LEU A 174 6.40 0.47 -16.87
N GLN A 175 7.58 -0.03 -16.52
CA GLN A 175 7.82 -0.91 -15.38
C GLN A 175 8.12 -0.15 -14.07
N ASN A 176 7.90 -0.82 -12.94
CA ASN A 176 8.18 -0.32 -11.60
C ASN A 176 7.55 1.05 -11.31
N GLN A 177 6.33 1.26 -11.82
CA GLN A 177 5.57 2.48 -11.60
C GLN A 177 4.40 2.22 -10.68
N LYS A 178 4.13 3.19 -9.82
CA LYS A 178 3.03 3.17 -8.88
C LYS A 178 1.73 3.54 -9.58
N ILE A 179 0.73 2.69 -9.48
CA ILE A 179 -0.65 2.95 -9.90
C ILE A 179 -1.51 3.12 -8.65
N LYS A 180 -2.18 4.27 -8.55
CA LYS A 180 -3.22 4.51 -7.55
C LYS A 180 -4.56 4.02 -8.08
N TRP A 181 -5.26 3.24 -7.28
CA TRP A 181 -6.58 2.73 -7.58
C TRP A 181 -7.61 3.40 -6.68
N LYS A 182 -8.71 3.88 -7.28
CA LYS A 182 -9.88 4.36 -6.55
C LYS A 182 -11.10 3.57 -6.97
N PHE A 183 -11.77 2.95 -6.01
CA PHE A 183 -13.01 2.21 -6.22
C PHE A 183 -14.15 2.98 -5.57
N TYR A 184 -15.15 3.35 -6.36
CA TYR A 184 -16.36 4.01 -5.88
C TYR A 184 -17.51 3.01 -5.88
N VAL A 185 -18.04 2.75 -4.69
CA VAL A 185 -19.12 1.76 -4.46
C VAL A 185 -20.20 2.43 -3.62
N GLY A 186 -21.29 2.85 -4.27
CA GLY A 186 -22.32 3.66 -3.60
C GLY A 186 -21.73 4.97 -3.06
N ASN A 187 -21.68 5.11 -1.73
CA ASN A 187 -21.10 6.29 -1.04
C ASN A 187 -19.69 6.03 -0.48
N ILE A 188 -19.14 4.83 -0.70
CA ILE A 188 -17.84 4.42 -0.17
C ILE A 188 -16.79 4.61 -1.26
N THR A 189 -15.63 5.14 -0.87
CA THR A 189 -14.43 5.20 -1.70
C THR A 189 -13.34 4.38 -1.05
N ILE A 190 -12.84 3.38 -1.78
CA ILE A 190 -11.71 2.54 -1.35
C ILE A 190 -10.50 2.94 -2.18
N GLU A 191 -9.38 3.24 -1.53
CA GLU A 191 -8.12 3.58 -2.19
C GLU A 191 -7.10 2.46 -1.97
N LYS A 192 -6.50 1.97 -3.05
CA LYS A 192 -5.42 0.96 -3.00
C LYS A 192 -4.29 1.37 -3.94
N GLU A 193 -3.14 0.73 -3.81
CA GLU A 193 -1.97 1.01 -4.65
C GLU A 193 -1.36 -0.30 -5.14
N SER A 194 -0.77 -0.25 -6.34
CA SER A 194 -0.07 -1.39 -6.94
C SER A 194 1.13 -0.90 -7.74
N ILE A 195 2.07 -1.79 -8.06
CA ILE A 195 3.28 -1.47 -8.82
C ILE A 195 3.28 -2.30 -10.10
N THR A 196 3.68 -1.68 -11.22
CA THR A 196 3.81 -2.38 -12.50
C THR A 196 5.02 -3.29 -12.54
N ASP A 197 4.83 -4.48 -13.11
CA ASP A 197 5.89 -5.47 -13.37
C ASP A 197 6.77 -5.09 -14.59
N SER A 198 7.63 -6.01 -15.01
CA SER A 198 8.50 -5.86 -16.20
C SER A 198 7.74 -5.74 -17.52
N PHE A 199 6.46 -6.12 -17.56
CA PHE A 199 5.55 -6.00 -18.69
C PHE A 199 4.62 -4.78 -18.57
N GLY A 200 4.87 -3.90 -17.59
CA GLY A 200 4.07 -2.72 -17.33
C GLY A 200 2.69 -3.03 -16.75
N VAL A 201 2.48 -4.24 -16.21
CA VAL A 201 1.19 -4.70 -15.69
C VAL A 201 1.19 -4.59 -14.17
N ALA A 202 0.16 -3.95 -13.62
CA ALA A 202 -0.14 -3.95 -12.19
C ALA A 202 -1.48 -4.66 -11.97
N THR A 203 -1.54 -5.54 -10.97
CA THR A 203 -2.75 -6.30 -10.62
C THR A 203 -3.17 -5.94 -9.21
N ILE A 204 -4.47 -5.79 -8.97
CA ILE A 204 -5.03 -5.48 -7.64
C ILE A 204 -6.31 -6.29 -7.40
N PRO A 205 -6.48 -6.93 -6.23
CA PRO A 205 -7.76 -7.53 -5.85
C PRO A 205 -8.74 -6.45 -5.38
N PHE A 206 -10.00 -6.60 -5.79
CA PHE A 206 -11.12 -5.87 -5.23
C PHE A 206 -12.02 -6.85 -4.48
N PHE A 207 -12.24 -6.57 -3.19
CA PHE A 207 -13.15 -7.26 -2.29
C PHE A 207 -14.24 -6.30 -1.83
N PHE A 208 -15.45 -6.80 -1.66
CA PHE A 208 -16.54 -6.07 -1.04
C PHE A 208 -17.44 -7.07 -0.34
N SER A 209 -17.23 -7.21 0.98
CA SER A 209 -17.96 -7.99 1.97
C SER A 209 -19.41 -8.27 1.56
N ASN A 210 -20.35 -7.38 1.89
CA ASN A 210 -21.76 -7.63 1.62
C ASN A 210 -22.56 -6.43 1.12
N THR A 211 -23.72 -6.70 0.51
CA THR A 211 -24.70 -5.69 0.12
C THR A 211 -26.10 -6.25 0.00
N ALA A 212 -27.09 -5.51 0.53
CA ALA A 212 -28.51 -5.86 0.39
C ALA A 212 -29.10 -5.59 -1.02
N LYS A 213 -28.38 -4.91 -1.91
CA LYS A 213 -28.85 -4.59 -3.27
C LYS A 213 -27.71 -4.60 -4.29
N ASN A 214 -28.04 -4.66 -5.57
CA ASN A 214 -27.05 -4.53 -6.63
C ASN A 214 -26.35 -3.16 -6.54
N LEU A 215 -25.02 -3.16 -6.63
CA LEU A 215 -24.18 -1.96 -6.64
C LEU A 215 -23.36 -1.90 -7.93
N SER A 216 -23.17 -0.71 -8.48
CA SER A 216 -22.19 -0.49 -9.54
C SER A 216 -20.90 -0.02 -8.90
N VAL A 217 -19.79 -0.64 -9.31
CA VAL A 217 -18.44 -0.20 -8.96
C VAL A 217 -17.87 0.57 -10.13
N LYS A 218 -17.34 1.76 -9.86
CA LYS A 218 -16.46 2.48 -10.77
C LYS A 218 -15.04 2.35 -10.24
N ALA A 219 -14.15 1.73 -10.99
CA ALA A 219 -12.73 1.61 -10.65
C ALA A 219 -11.89 2.53 -11.54
N GLU A 220 -11.08 3.39 -10.94
CA GLU A 220 -10.14 4.29 -11.61
C GLU A 220 -8.72 3.83 -11.33
N ALA A 221 -7.93 3.59 -12.38
CA ALA A 221 -6.48 3.41 -12.29
C ALA A 221 -5.80 4.71 -12.72
N ILE A 222 -4.96 5.25 -11.86
CA ILE A 222 -4.35 6.57 -12.00
C ILE A 222 -2.84 6.41 -11.92
N TYR A 223 -2.15 6.78 -13.00
CA TYR A 223 -0.73 7.06 -12.99
C TYR A 223 -0.55 8.57 -12.92
N GLU A 224 -0.03 9.05 -11.79
CA GLU A 224 0.16 10.48 -11.59
C GLU A 224 1.29 11.02 -12.48
N ARG A 225 1.22 12.32 -12.75
CA ARG A 225 2.34 13.04 -13.35
C ARG A 225 3.58 12.83 -12.47
N ASN A 226 4.68 12.45 -13.10
CA ASN A 226 5.96 12.30 -12.44
C ASN A 226 6.97 13.19 -13.15
N LEU A 227 7.54 14.14 -12.41
CA LEU A 227 8.57 15.07 -12.88
C LEU A 227 9.88 14.80 -12.13
N SER A 228 10.16 13.54 -11.81
CA SER A 228 11.31 13.20 -10.97
C SER A 228 12.09 12.05 -11.57
N GLY A 229 13.41 12.17 -11.50
CA GLY A 229 14.35 11.25 -12.12
C GLY A 229 14.52 11.55 -13.61
N PHE A 230 15.22 10.67 -14.31
CA PHE A 230 15.71 10.96 -15.68
C PHE A 230 14.65 11.21 -16.76
N MET A 231 13.36 11.04 -16.47
CA MET A 231 12.28 11.20 -17.46
C MET A 231 11.01 11.69 -16.80
N ASP A 232 10.40 12.66 -17.48
CA ASP A 232 9.14 13.25 -17.07
C ASP A 232 7.95 12.65 -17.80
N PHE A 233 6.86 12.43 -17.08
CA PHE A 233 5.67 11.77 -17.60
C PHE A 233 4.41 12.58 -17.36
N ASP A 234 3.53 12.67 -18.36
CA ASP A 234 2.29 13.45 -18.27
C ASP A 234 1.33 12.95 -17.19
N GLY A 235 1.41 11.67 -16.85
CA GLY A 235 0.38 10.95 -16.11
C GLY A 235 -0.77 10.52 -17.04
N CYS A 236 -1.57 9.57 -16.60
CA CYS A 236 -2.75 9.11 -17.31
C CYS A 236 -3.75 8.43 -16.36
N MET A 237 -4.99 8.28 -16.82
CA MET A 237 -6.04 7.61 -16.05
C MET A 237 -6.94 6.82 -16.99
N ALA A 238 -7.43 5.68 -16.53
CA ALA A 238 -8.50 4.95 -17.18
C ALA A 238 -9.51 4.43 -16.13
N THR A 239 -10.72 4.15 -16.60
CA THR A 239 -11.83 3.72 -15.76
C THR A 239 -12.46 2.46 -16.31
N ILE A 240 -12.87 1.56 -15.42
CA ILE A 240 -13.72 0.42 -15.74
C ILE A 240 -14.90 0.37 -14.76
N ASN A 241 -16.01 -0.24 -15.18
CA ASN A 241 -17.17 -0.45 -14.34
C ASN A 241 -17.53 -1.94 -14.32
N PHE A 242 -17.95 -2.42 -13.15
CA PHE A 242 -18.54 -3.75 -12.99
C PHE A 242 -19.65 -3.68 -11.93
N THR A 243 -20.40 -4.77 -11.77
CA THR A 243 -21.55 -4.83 -10.86
C THR A 243 -21.30 -5.83 -9.74
N ILE A 244 -21.64 -5.46 -8.51
CA ILE A 244 -21.76 -6.38 -7.37
C ILE A 244 -23.25 -6.72 -7.22
N VAL A 245 -23.57 -7.99 -7.04
CA VAL A 245 -24.92 -8.42 -6.64
C VAL A 245 -24.90 -8.98 -5.23
N PRO A 246 -26.01 -8.86 -4.48
CA PRO A 246 -26.12 -9.47 -3.15
C PRO A 246 -25.82 -10.95 -3.21
N GLU A 247 -25.06 -11.40 -2.23
CA GLU A 247 -24.88 -12.80 -1.89
C GLU A 247 -26.20 -13.40 -1.40
N LYS A 248 -26.37 -14.71 -1.57
CA LYS A 248 -27.55 -15.45 -1.14
C LYS A 248 -27.13 -16.82 -0.62
N PRO A 249 -27.88 -17.38 0.33
CA PRO A 249 -27.64 -18.74 0.81
C PRO A 249 -27.50 -19.75 -0.34
N GLY A 250 -26.35 -20.41 -0.38
CA GLY A 250 -26.00 -21.43 -1.36
C GLY A 250 -25.36 -20.92 -2.65
N ASP A 251 -25.05 -19.62 -2.76
CA ASP A 251 -24.13 -19.08 -3.76
C ASP A 251 -22.71 -19.60 -3.52
N PHE A 252 -22.25 -19.60 -2.26
CA PHE A 252 -21.00 -20.22 -1.82
C PHE A 252 -21.26 -21.49 -1.00
N PRO A 253 -20.50 -22.59 -1.20
CA PRO A 253 -20.59 -23.76 -0.36
C PRO A 253 -19.84 -23.53 0.96
N VAL A 254 -20.50 -23.86 2.06
CA VAL A 254 -19.96 -23.75 3.42
C VAL A 254 -19.08 -24.97 3.73
N VAL A 255 -17.84 -24.72 4.11
CA VAL A 255 -16.88 -25.70 4.57
C VAL A 255 -16.84 -25.72 6.10
N LEU A 256 -17.06 -26.90 6.68
CA LEU A 256 -17.02 -27.10 8.13
C LEU A 256 -15.69 -27.78 8.52
N ILE A 257 -14.85 -27.10 9.30
CA ILE A 257 -13.53 -27.59 9.71
C ILE A 257 -13.49 -27.85 11.23
N HIS A 258 -13.28 -29.11 11.61
CA HIS A 258 -13.29 -29.51 13.02
C HIS A 258 -12.01 -29.16 13.78
N GLY A 259 -12.11 -29.14 15.11
CA GLY A 259 -10.99 -28.95 16.01
C GLY A 259 -10.05 -30.16 16.15
N TRP A 260 -9.05 -30.02 17.01
CA TRP A 260 -8.15 -31.11 17.35
C TRP A 260 -8.93 -32.31 17.88
N SER A 261 -8.57 -33.52 17.43
CA SER A 261 -9.25 -34.77 17.81
C SER A 261 -10.73 -34.86 17.39
N GLY A 262 -11.24 -33.92 16.59
CA GLY A 262 -12.62 -33.92 16.09
C GLY A 262 -12.94 -35.24 15.38
N SER A 263 -12.07 -35.70 14.48
CA SER A 263 -12.22 -36.92 13.68
C SER A 263 -12.16 -38.26 14.43
N ILE A 264 -11.93 -38.30 15.75
CA ILE A 264 -11.63 -39.55 16.47
C ILE A 264 -12.83 -40.53 16.52
N THR A 265 -14.08 -40.05 16.49
CA THR A 265 -15.26 -40.93 16.33
C THR A 265 -16.40 -40.25 15.58
N ASP A 266 -17.05 -40.97 14.66
CA ASP A 266 -18.27 -40.50 13.97
C ASP A 266 -19.37 -40.06 14.95
N ALA A 267 -19.46 -40.68 16.13
CA ALA A 267 -20.45 -40.32 17.14
C ALA A 267 -20.21 -38.91 17.70
N LEU A 268 -19.00 -38.61 18.17
CA LEU A 268 -18.66 -37.30 18.73
C LEU A 268 -18.83 -36.18 17.69
N ILE A 269 -18.53 -36.46 16.43
CA ILE A 269 -18.64 -35.46 15.36
C ILE A 269 -20.09 -35.23 14.94
N ASN A 270 -20.89 -36.29 14.84
CA ASN A 270 -22.34 -36.15 14.63
C ASN A 270 -22.97 -35.34 15.77
N TYR A 271 -22.59 -35.54 17.03
CA TYR A 271 -23.11 -34.69 18.11
C TYR A 271 -22.69 -33.21 18.01
N THR A 272 -21.54 -32.92 17.39
CA THR A 272 -20.92 -31.58 17.36
C THR A 272 -21.31 -30.76 16.13
N TRP A 273 -21.55 -31.37 14.97
CA TRP A 273 -21.79 -30.62 13.72
C TRP A 273 -23.16 -30.84 13.11
N TRP A 274 -23.87 -31.89 13.52
CA TRP A 274 -25.17 -32.23 12.96
C TRP A 274 -26.17 -31.08 13.10
N ASN A 275 -26.30 -30.51 14.31
CA ASN A 275 -27.28 -29.48 14.58
C ASN A 275 -27.03 -28.22 13.75
N LEU A 276 -25.77 -27.76 13.67
CA LEU A 276 -25.41 -26.62 12.82
C LEU A 276 -25.69 -26.92 11.34
N THR A 277 -25.26 -28.08 10.85
CA THR A 277 -25.48 -28.47 9.45
C THR A 277 -26.96 -28.47 9.08
N GLN A 278 -27.83 -29.04 9.93
CA GLN A 278 -29.28 -29.05 9.66
C GLN A 278 -29.85 -27.64 9.60
N LYS A 279 -29.37 -26.72 10.44
CA LYS A 279 -29.82 -25.32 10.42
C LYS A 279 -29.31 -24.56 9.19
N LEU A 280 -28.05 -24.76 8.79
CA LEU A 280 -27.50 -24.19 7.56
C LEU A 280 -28.32 -24.63 6.34
N ILE A 281 -28.60 -25.93 6.22
CA ILE A 281 -29.43 -26.48 5.13
C ILE A 281 -30.85 -25.89 5.19
N ALA A 282 -31.45 -25.80 6.38
CA ALA A 282 -32.78 -25.21 6.56
C ALA A 282 -32.81 -23.71 6.20
N ALA A 283 -31.69 -22.99 6.37
CA ALA A 283 -31.52 -21.61 5.96
C ALA A 283 -31.19 -21.44 4.46
N GLY A 284 -31.00 -22.53 3.72
CA GLY A 284 -30.78 -22.53 2.26
C GLY A 284 -29.32 -22.65 1.83
N PHE A 285 -28.38 -22.77 2.76
CA PHE A 285 -26.97 -22.97 2.45
C PHE A 285 -26.69 -24.36 1.89
N LYS A 286 -25.59 -24.48 1.15
CA LYS A 286 -25.02 -25.75 0.73
C LYS A 286 -23.78 -26.01 1.57
N VAL A 287 -23.75 -27.11 2.30
CA VAL A 287 -22.52 -27.57 2.96
C VAL A 287 -21.73 -28.40 1.95
N LEU A 288 -20.41 -28.21 1.88
CA LEU A 288 -19.55 -28.93 0.93
C LEU A 288 -19.41 -30.41 1.33
N ASP A 289 -19.75 -31.32 0.41
CA ASP A 289 -19.64 -32.76 0.66
C ASP A 289 -18.23 -33.28 0.33
N PHE A 290 -17.57 -33.94 1.28
CA PHE A 290 -16.24 -34.57 1.10
C PHE A 290 -16.31 -36.04 0.63
N ASP A 291 -17.51 -36.64 0.65
CA ASP A 291 -17.89 -38.00 0.26
C ASP A 291 -19.26 -37.91 -0.42
N VAL A 292 -19.25 -37.77 -1.74
CA VAL A 292 -20.48 -37.62 -2.54
C VAL A 292 -21.46 -38.80 -2.45
N THR A 293 -21.08 -39.91 -1.81
CA THR A 293 -22.00 -41.04 -1.55
C THR A 293 -22.91 -40.82 -0.34
N LYS A 294 -22.64 -39.79 0.48
CA LYS A 294 -23.45 -39.38 1.64
C LYS A 294 -23.77 -37.88 1.56
N PRO A 295 -24.58 -37.45 0.59
CA PRO A 295 -24.77 -36.03 0.29
C PRO A 295 -25.46 -35.27 1.41
N GLY A 296 -24.99 -34.04 1.66
CA GLY A 296 -25.33 -33.21 2.79
C GLY A 296 -24.78 -33.80 4.09
N ILE A 297 -24.27 -32.94 4.98
CA ILE A 297 -23.80 -33.30 6.32
C ILE A 297 -22.36 -33.82 6.34
N GLN A 298 -21.42 -33.04 5.80
CA GLN A 298 -20.01 -33.42 5.88
C GLN A 298 -19.14 -32.28 6.35
N TRP A 299 -18.49 -32.55 7.47
CA TRP A 299 -17.34 -31.82 7.95
C TRP A 299 -16.09 -32.48 7.36
N LEU A 300 -15.05 -31.68 7.16
CA LEU A 300 -13.79 -32.20 6.69
C LEU A 300 -13.15 -33.03 7.80
N THR A 301 -13.11 -34.36 7.65
CA THR A 301 -12.31 -35.23 8.52
C THR A 301 -10.86 -35.27 8.07
N TYR A 302 -9.97 -34.91 8.97
CA TYR A 302 -8.53 -35.11 8.79
C TYR A 302 -7.96 -35.81 10.03
N GLU A 303 -7.08 -36.78 9.79
CA GLU A 303 -6.27 -37.37 10.86
C GLU A 303 -4.91 -36.67 10.82
N PRO A 304 -4.55 -35.87 11.84
CA PRO A 304 -3.15 -35.48 11.99
C PRO A 304 -2.35 -36.77 12.18
N GLY A 305 -1.47 -37.11 11.23
CA GLY A 305 -0.66 -38.33 11.36
C GLY A 305 0.13 -38.30 12.68
N TRP A 306 0.33 -39.47 13.29
CA TRP A 306 0.91 -39.66 14.62
C TRP A 306 2.42 -39.36 14.72
N PHE A 307 2.93 -38.48 13.88
CA PHE A 307 4.35 -38.15 13.76
C PHE A 307 4.65 -36.76 14.32
N GLU A 308 5.82 -36.62 14.94
CA GLU A 308 6.31 -35.40 15.60
C GLU A 308 6.56 -34.21 14.65
N GLU A 309 6.20 -34.32 13.36
CA GLU A 309 6.53 -33.34 12.31
C GLU A 309 5.29 -32.75 11.60
N HIS A 310 4.07 -33.24 11.91
CA HIS A 310 2.84 -32.72 11.28
C HIS A 310 2.30 -31.49 12.02
N HIS A 311 2.94 -30.35 11.85
CA HIS A 311 2.51 -29.06 12.40
C HIS A 311 1.24 -28.54 11.71
N ILE A 312 0.58 -27.53 12.29
CA ILE A 312 -0.66 -26.93 11.74
C ILE A 312 -0.52 -26.51 10.25
N PRO A 313 0.60 -25.91 9.78
CA PRO A 313 0.80 -25.60 8.37
C PRO A 313 0.65 -26.81 7.44
N TRP A 314 1.29 -27.93 7.79
CA TRP A 314 1.20 -29.18 7.01
C TRP A 314 -0.23 -29.72 6.96
N ILE A 315 -0.97 -29.61 8.08
CA ILE A 315 -2.39 -29.99 8.13
C ILE A 315 -3.22 -29.10 7.21
N ALA A 316 -2.95 -27.79 7.20
CA ALA A 316 -3.63 -26.86 6.31
C ALA A 316 -3.44 -27.24 4.84
N ALA A 317 -2.25 -27.70 4.42
CA ALA A 317 -2.04 -28.24 3.08
C ALA A 317 -2.97 -29.42 2.75
N ARG A 318 -3.09 -30.40 3.66
CA ARG A 318 -3.98 -31.56 3.43
C ARG A 318 -5.46 -31.17 3.44
N VAL A 319 -5.84 -30.17 4.24
CA VAL A 319 -7.20 -29.60 4.25
C VAL A 319 -7.47 -28.86 2.94
N CYS A 320 -6.51 -28.07 2.45
CA CYS A 320 -6.58 -27.38 1.16
C CYS A 320 -6.87 -28.34 0.02
N GLU A 321 -6.07 -29.42 -0.10
CA GLU A 321 -6.27 -30.46 -1.12
C GLU A 321 -7.68 -31.09 -1.03
N LYS A 322 -8.12 -31.47 0.18
CA LYS A 322 -9.44 -32.07 0.39
C LYS A 322 -10.58 -31.15 -0.02
N ILE A 323 -10.49 -29.85 0.25
CA ILE A 323 -11.51 -28.87 -0.17
C ILE A 323 -11.53 -28.79 -1.69
N GLN A 324 -10.38 -28.71 -2.37
CA GLN A 324 -10.32 -28.67 -3.83
C GLN A 324 -10.90 -29.92 -4.49
N GLU A 325 -10.55 -31.10 -3.97
CA GLU A 325 -11.13 -32.37 -4.43
C GLU A 325 -12.65 -32.38 -4.23
N ALA A 326 -13.13 -31.97 -3.06
CA ALA A 326 -14.55 -31.90 -2.76
C ALA A 326 -15.29 -30.92 -3.67
N LEU A 327 -14.73 -29.74 -3.96
CA LEU A 327 -15.31 -28.79 -4.91
C LEU A 327 -15.54 -29.44 -6.27
N VAL A 328 -14.52 -30.10 -6.83
CA VAL A 328 -14.61 -30.80 -8.11
C VAL A 328 -15.64 -31.94 -8.07
N LEU A 329 -15.63 -32.75 -7.00
CA LEU A 329 -16.57 -33.85 -6.82
C LEU A 329 -18.04 -33.38 -6.74
N ASN A 330 -18.27 -32.19 -6.19
CA ASN A 330 -19.59 -31.55 -6.12
C ASN A 330 -19.95 -30.75 -7.38
N GLY A 331 -19.08 -30.74 -8.40
CA GLY A 331 -19.33 -30.05 -9.67
C GLY A 331 -19.05 -28.55 -9.66
N TYR A 332 -18.38 -28.03 -8.63
CA TYR A 332 -17.89 -26.67 -8.58
C TYR A 332 -16.57 -26.52 -9.36
N PRO A 333 -16.25 -25.31 -9.87
CA PRO A 333 -14.92 -25.04 -10.37
C PRO A 333 -13.89 -25.08 -9.21
N PRO A 334 -12.62 -25.46 -9.46
CA PRO A 334 -11.59 -25.50 -8.42
C PRO A 334 -11.31 -24.16 -7.72
N ASN A 335 -11.74 -23.05 -8.33
CA ASN A 335 -11.61 -21.70 -7.80
C ASN A 335 -12.94 -21.08 -7.33
N GLN A 336 -13.91 -21.93 -6.98
CA GLN A 336 -15.16 -21.52 -6.35
C GLN A 336 -14.87 -20.78 -5.03
N THR A 337 -15.52 -19.63 -4.83
CA THR A 337 -15.54 -18.95 -3.53
C THR A 337 -16.30 -19.80 -2.52
N ILE A 338 -15.78 -19.92 -1.31
CA ILE A 338 -16.30 -20.74 -0.21
C ILE A 338 -16.41 -19.92 1.08
N ASP A 339 -17.30 -20.35 1.96
CA ASP A 339 -17.35 -19.86 3.35
C ASP A 339 -16.78 -20.92 4.26
N ILE A 340 -16.14 -20.51 5.35
CA ILE A 340 -15.55 -21.43 6.31
C ILE A 340 -16.13 -21.18 7.71
N VAL A 341 -16.69 -22.24 8.30
CA VAL A 341 -16.97 -22.29 9.73
C VAL A 341 -16.03 -23.29 10.37
N ALA A 342 -15.23 -22.81 11.31
CA ALA A 342 -14.17 -23.61 11.90
C ALA A 342 -14.23 -23.56 13.43
N HIS A 343 -13.89 -24.69 14.06
CA HIS A 343 -13.91 -24.82 15.52
C HIS A 343 -12.51 -25.12 16.06
N SER A 344 -12.13 -24.49 17.17
CA SER A 344 -10.89 -24.81 17.90
C SER A 344 -9.67 -24.72 16.97
N MET A 345 -8.79 -25.73 16.97
CA MET A 345 -7.64 -25.84 16.05
C MET A 345 -8.02 -25.70 14.56
N GLY A 346 -9.24 -26.10 14.17
CA GLY A 346 -9.71 -25.94 12.79
C GLY A 346 -9.72 -24.49 12.33
N GLY A 347 -9.94 -23.54 13.25
CA GLY A 347 -9.88 -22.11 12.94
C GLY A 347 -8.46 -21.63 12.68
N LEU A 348 -7.44 -22.20 13.35
CA LEU A 348 -6.03 -21.91 13.03
C LEU A 348 -5.65 -22.46 11.66
N VAL A 349 -6.16 -23.64 11.30
CA VAL A 349 -5.99 -24.21 9.96
C VAL A 349 -6.62 -23.30 8.91
N ALA A 350 -7.87 -22.89 9.11
CA ALA A 350 -8.58 -22.02 8.18
C ALA A 350 -7.91 -20.64 8.04
N ARG A 351 -7.47 -20.06 9.15
CA ARG A 351 -6.70 -18.81 9.19
C ARG A 351 -5.40 -18.95 8.40
N PHE A 352 -4.68 -20.06 8.56
CA PHE A 352 -3.46 -20.33 7.79
C PHE A 352 -3.74 -20.36 6.27
N LEU A 353 -4.84 -20.99 5.84
CA LEU A 353 -5.25 -20.96 4.43
C LEU A 353 -5.48 -19.51 3.95
N ALA A 354 -6.24 -18.72 4.71
CA ALA A 354 -6.58 -17.36 4.34
C ALA A 354 -5.37 -16.41 4.30
N GLU A 355 -4.38 -16.59 5.17
CA GLU A 355 -3.29 -15.61 5.34
C GLU A 355 -2.00 -16.02 4.64
N HIS A 356 -1.81 -17.31 4.35
CA HIS A 356 -0.57 -17.86 3.80
C HIS A 356 -0.78 -18.56 2.44
N TYR A 357 -1.51 -17.90 1.54
CA TYR A 357 -1.64 -18.33 0.15
C TYR A 357 -0.28 -18.51 -0.53
N MET A 358 -0.12 -19.63 -1.24
CA MET A 358 1.13 -20.09 -1.85
C MET A 358 2.25 -20.47 -0.86
N ALA A 359 1.93 -20.68 0.43
CA ALA A 359 2.90 -21.26 1.34
C ALA A 359 3.24 -22.70 0.96
N ASP A 360 4.52 -23.01 1.16
CA ASP A 360 5.14 -24.29 0.95
C ASP A 360 5.56 -24.83 2.33
N VAL A 361 4.99 -25.97 2.74
CA VAL A 361 4.89 -26.41 4.14
C VAL A 361 5.30 -27.86 4.38
N ASP A 362 6.09 -28.43 3.46
CA ASP A 362 6.63 -29.79 3.57
C ASP A 362 7.39 -30.04 4.89
N TYR A 363 8.08 -29.02 5.41
CA TYR A 363 9.02 -29.15 6.51
C TYR A 363 8.84 -28.07 7.59
N TRP A 364 9.31 -28.40 8.80
CA TRP A 364 9.29 -27.52 9.96
C TRP A 364 10.71 -27.21 10.50
N ASN A 365 10.98 -25.93 10.70
CA ASN A 365 12.23 -25.43 11.26
C ASN A 365 12.14 -25.34 12.80
N ARG A 366 12.57 -26.41 13.47
CA ARG A 366 12.65 -26.48 14.94
C ARG A 366 13.55 -25.42 15.59
N ASN A 367 14.43 -24.78 14.82
CA ASN A 367 15.36 -23.75 15.30
C ASN A 367 14.98 -22.34 14.82
N TRP A 368 13.71 -22.12 14.43
CA TRP A 368 13.24 -20.80 14.03
C TRP A 368 13.48 -19.78 15.15
N ASN A 369 13.98 -18.61 14.77
CA ASN A 369 14.47 -17.57 15.68
C ASN A 369 13.72 -16.24 15.52
N GLY A 370 12.54 -16.26 14.90
CA GLY A 370 11.73 -15.07 14.63
C GLY A 370 11.94 -14.43 13.26
N SER A 371 12.85 -14.95 12.41
CA SER A 371 13.06 -14.44 11.06
C SER A 371 12.49 -15.39 10.00
N GLY A 372 11.70 -14.86 9.06
CA GLY A 372 10.97 -15.67 8.07
C GLY A 372 9.88 -16.50 8.75
N TYR A 373 9.57 -17.68 8.21
CA TYR A 373 8.56 -18.57 8.76
C TYR A 373 9.19 -19.84 9.37
N PRO A 374 8.52 -20.46 10.36
CA PRO A 374 8.95 -21.74 10.90
C PRO A 374 8.59 -22.92 9.98
N TRP A 375 7.81 -22.72 8.92
CA TRP A 375 7.58 -23.68 7.84
C TRP A 375 8.35 -23.32 6.57
N TYR A 376 8.65 -24.33 5.76
CA TYR A 376 9.27 -24.20 4.44
C TYR A 376 9.02 -25.48 3.64
N GLY A 377 9.31 -25.49 2.34
CA GLY A 377 9.30 -26.76 1.61
C GLY A 377 10.22 -26.81 0.39
N ASP A 378 9.82 -27.64 -0.57
CA ASP A 378 10.65 -28.08 -1.68
C ASP A 378 10.67 -27.14 -2.90
N GLY A 379 9.89 -26.05 -2.87
CA GLY A 379 9.75 -25.05 -3.91
C GLY A 379 8.39 -25.07 -4.62
N ASP A 380 7.55 -26.08 -4.39
CA ASP A 380 6.19 -26.15 -4.90
C ASP A 380 5.16 -25.77 -3.81
N ALA A 381 4.26 -24.85 -4.14
CA ALA A 381 3.29 -24.36 -3.14
C ALA A 381 2.22 -25.41 -2.80
N ASP A 382 2.08 -25.71 -1.51
CA ASP A 382 1.03 -26.59 -0.97
C ASP A 382 -0.31 -25.88 -0.77
N ILE A 383 -0.27 -24.62 -0.28
CA ILE A 383 -1.47 -23.84 0.03
C ILE A 383 -1.96 -23.12 -1.22
N THR A 384 -3.01 -23.66 -1.82
CA THR A 384 -3.56 -23.18 -3.10
C THR A 384 -5.00 -22.67 -3.01
N ILE A 385 -5.60 -22.76 -1.82
CA ILE A 385 -6.76 -21.98 -1.39
C ILE A 385 -6.25 -20.83 -0.53
N GLY A 386 -6.83 -19.64 -0.69
CA GLY A 386 -6.45 -18.49 0.13
C GLY A 386 -7.47 -17.37 0.08
N PRO A 387 -7.05 -16.13 0.35
CA PRO A 387 -7.98 -15.01 0.54
C PRO A 387 -8.70 -14.60 -0.76
N PHE A 388 -8.32 -15.18 -1.89
CA PHE A 388 -8.99 -14.98 -3.17
C PHE A 388 -10.17 -15.93 -3.41
N GLN A 389 -10.37 -16.89 -2.51
CA GLN A 389 -11.38 -17.94 -2.60
C GLN A 389 -12.19 -18.11 -1.31
N ILE A 390 -11.80 -17.48 -0.22
CA ILE A 390 -12.54 -17.51 1.05
C ILE A 390 -13.29 -16.19 1.12
N ASP A 391 -14.60 -16.25 1.36
CA ASP A 391 -15.40 -15.06 1.66
C ASP A 391 -15.44 -14.84 3.17
N ASP A 392 -16.21 -15.67 3.87
CA ASP A 392 -16.30 -15.65 5.33
C ASP A 392 -15.38 -16.67 6.01
N LEU A 393 -14.77 -16.25 7.12
CA LEU A 393 -14.10 -17.12 8.09
C LEU A 393 -14.67 -16.90 9.50
N ILE A 394 -15.49 -17.86 9.96
CA ILE A 394 -16.06 -17.85 11.30
C ILE A 394 -15.29 -18.83 12.20
N ALA A 395 -14.58 -18.29 13.18
CA ALA A 395 -13.68 -19.01 14.07
C ALA A 395 -14.27 -19.14 15.48
N VAL A 396 -14.72 -20.35 15.84
CA VAL A 396 -15.40 -20.64 17.11
C VAL A 396 -14.46 -21.32 18.10
N GLY A 397 -14.23 -20.70 19.26
CA GLY A 397 -13.32 -21.21 20.29
C GLY A 397 -11.90 -21.41 19.79
N THR A 398 -11.48 -20.70 18.75
CA THR A 398 -10.17 -20.85 18.12
C THR A 398 -9.07 -20.22 18.97
N PRO A 399 -7.95 -20.93 19.22
CA PRO A 399 -6.86 -20.39 20.02
C PRO A 399 -5.92 -19.50 19.19
N CYS A 400 -6.39 -18.40 18.60
CA CYS A 400 -5.54 -17.46 17.83
C CYS A 400 -4.46 -16.80 18.70
N HIS A 401 -4.76 -16.54 19.97
CA HIS A 401 -3.79 -16.11 20.97
C HIS A 401 -3.14 -17.26 21.73
N GLY A 402 -3.50 -18.49 21.39
CA GLY A 402 -3.02 -19.72 22.00
C GLY A 402 -3.77 -20.12 23.26
N VAL A 403 -3.22 -21.15 23.92
CA VAL A 403 -3.70 -21.68 25.19
C VAL A 403 -2.57 -21.71 26.23
N PRO A 404 -2.89 -21.64 27.54
CA PRO A 404 -1.90 -21.71 28.60
C PRO A 404 -1.06 -23.00 28.57
N PRO A 405 0.25 -22.93 28.87
CA PRO A 405 1.07 -24.14 28.99
C PRO A 405 0.64 -24.96 30.22
N ASN A 406 0.71 -26.30 30.11
CA ASN A 406 0.38 -27.26 31.19
C ASN A 406 -1.10 -27.33 31.58
N ILE A 407 -2.01 -27.34 30.61
CA ILE A 407 -3.42 -27.63 30.91
C ILE A 407 -3.52 -29.02 31.57
N ASN A 408 -4.02 -29.04 32.81
CA ASN A 408 -4.09 -30.26 33.60
C ASN A 408 -5.18 -31.19 33.05
N GLU A 409 -4.77 -32.31 32.44
CA GLU A 409 -5.67 -33.34 31.90
C GLU A 409 -6.75 -33.81 32.88
N THR A 410 -6.39 -33.97 34.16
CA THR A 410 -7.34 -34.45 35.18
C THR A 410 -8.39 -33.38 35.50
N LEU A 411 -7.98 -32.11 35.52
CA LEU A 411 -8.87 -30.97 35.68
C LEU A 411 -9.76 -30.78 34.46
N LEU A 412 -9.21 -30.88 33.25
CA LEU A 412 -9.97 -30.87 32.00
C LEU A 412 -11.03 -31.96 31.98
N ARG A 413 -10.68 -33.21 32.34
CA ARG A 413 -11.65 -34.31 32.46
C ARG A 413 -12.71 -34.08 33.54
N SER A 414 -12.46 -33.21 34.51
CA SER A 414 -13.47 -32.85 35.51
C SER A 414 -14.46 -31.79 35.01
N ILE A 415 -14.02 -30.95 34.06
CA ILE A 415 -14.78 -29.84 33.46
C ILE A 415 -15.49 -30.32 32.20
N ILE A 416 -14.74 -30.90 31.25
CA ILE A 416 -15.19 -31.49 29.99
C ILE A 416 -15.13 -33.02 30.13
N LYS A 417 -16.15 -33.59 30.78
CA LYS A 417 -16.16 -34.97 31.30
C LYS A 417 -16.05 -36.10 30.26
N TYR A 418 -16.05 -35.76 28.98
CA TYR A 418 -16.25 -36.70 27.87
C TYR A 418 -15.13 -36.66 26.83
N ALA A 419 -14.04 -35.89 27.03
CA ALA A 419 -12.96 -35.76 26.06
C ALA A 419 -11.62 -36.38 26.56
N TYR A 420 -10.92 -37.08 25.66
CA TYR A 420 -9.57 -37.61 25.87
C TYR A 420 -8.61 -36.95 24.87
N PHE A 421 -7.49 -36.43 25.36
CA PHE A 421 -6.60 -35.55 24.60
C PHE A 421 -5.14 -36.00 24.75
N PRO A 422 -4.46 -36.48 23.69
CA PRO A 422 -3.04 -36.84 23.74
C PRO A 422 -2.11 -35.62 23.55
N TRP A 423 -1.69 -34.96 24.63
CA TRP A 423 -0.98 -33.66 24.62
C TRP A 423 0.45 -33.63 24.04
N TRP A 424 0.99 -34.76 23.61
CA TRP A 424 2.39 -34.90 23.16
C TRP A 424 2.56 -34.81 21.64
N ILE A 425 1.49 -34.56 20.88
CA ILE A 425 1.53 -34.51 19.41
C ILE A 425 1.86 -33.09 18.94
N ALA A 426 2.63 -32.95 17.85
CA ALA A 426 3.22 -31.71 17.34
C ALA A 426 2.27 -30.51 17.18
N GLN A 427 0.97 -30.72 16.93
CA GLN A 427 -0.01 -29.63 16.80
C GLN A 427 -0.32 -28.93 18.12
N VAL A 428 -0.20 -29.64 19.25
CA VAL A 428 -0.50 -29.09 20.57
C VAL A 428 0.50 -27.99 20.94
N PRO A 429 1.83 -28.19 20.82
CA PRO A 429 2.82 -27.13 20.95
C PRO A 429 2.56 -25.90 20.05
N ASP A 430 2.03 -26.08 18.85
CA ASP A 430 1.70 -24.95 17.95
C ASP A 430 0.59 -24.05 18.53
N MET A 431 -0.31 -24.59 19.35
CA MET A 431 -1.42 -23.82 19.95
C MET A 431 -1.08 -23.20 21.30
N VAL A 432 0.09 -23.48 21.88
CA VAL A 432 0.48 -22.91 23.18
C VAL A 432 0.89 -21.45 23.02
N TYR A 433 0.66 -20.63 24.04
CA TYR A 433 1.15 -19.26 24.12
C TYR A 433 2.61 -19.13 23.65
N ASP A 434 2.87 -18.08 22.87
CA ASP A 434 4.18 -17.74 22.32
C ASP A 434 4.84 -18.85 21.48
N SER A 435 4.07 -19.81 20.96
CA SER A 435 4.62 -20.82 20.05
C SER A 435 5.21 -20.16 18.80
N PRO A 436 6.24 -20.77 18.17
CA PRO A 436 6.76 -20.32 16.89
C PRO A 436 5.67 -20.13 15.82
N PHE A 437 4.67 -21.03 15.82
CA PHE A 437 3.54 -20.95 14.89
C PHE A 437 2.72 -19.68 15.12
N LEU A 438 2.24 -19.41 16.34
CA LEU A 438 1.40 -18.25 16.62
C LEU A 438 2.16 -16.94 16.48
N GLN A 439 3.44 -16.90 16.85
CA GLN A 439 4.29 -15.73 16.61
C GLN A 439 4.44 -15.43 15.12
N ALA A 440 4.55 -16.46 14.28
CA ALA A 440 4.67 -16.31 12.83
C ALA A 440 3.33 -15.93 12.16
N MET A 441 2.20 -16.42 12.68
CA MET A 441 0.86 -16.01 12.25
C MET A 441 0.54 -14.56 12.64
N GLY A 442 1.01 -14.09 13.80
CA GLY A 442 0.62 -12.78 14.34
C GLY A 442 -0.87 -12.72 14.72
N TYR A 443 -1.41 -11.51 14.86
CA TYR A 443 -2.79 -11.28 15.33
C TYR A 443 -3.66 -10.44 14.39
N SER A 444 -3.15 -10.07 13.22
CA SER A 444 -3.93 -9.37 12.18
C SER A 444 -4.32 -10.36 11.08
N THR A 445 -5.40 -10.08 10.35
CA THR A 445 -5.82 -10.85 9.18
C THR A 445 -5.76 -10.01 7.89
N THR A 446 -6.21 -10.58 6.78
CA THR A 446 -6.26 -9.93 5.45
C THR A 446 -7.57 -9.18 5.24
N ASP A 447 -7.52 -8.03 4.55
CA ASP A 447 -8.70 -7.21 4.18
C ASP A 447 -9.53 -7.78 3.01
N LEU A 448 -9.32 -9.05 2.68
CA LEU A 448 -9.90 -9.74 1.54
C LEU A 448 -10.90 -10.84 1.93
N ILE A 449 -11.10 -11.05 3.24
CA ILE A 449 -12.09 -11.95 3.80
C ILE A 449 -12.85 -11.19 4.90
N ASP A 450 -14.03 -11.67 5.26
CA ASP A 450 -14.72 -11.26 6.48
C ASP A 450 -14.44 -12.27 7.60
N TYR A 451 -13.81 -11.80 8.69
CA TYR A 451 -13.46 -12.64 9.84
C TYR A 451 -14.40 -12.41 11.01
N TYR A 452 -14.79 -13.49 11.68
CA TYR A 452 -15.61 -13.42 12.90
C TYR A 452 -15.11 -14.36 13.98
N GLY A 453 -14.67 -13.81 15.11
CA GLY A 453 -14.28 -14.58 16.30
C GLY A 453 -15.47 -14.84 17.23
N ILE A 454 -15.60 -16.07 17.73
CA ILE A 454 -16.64 -16.43 18.71
C ILE A 454 -16.02 -17.17 19.90
N GLY A 455 -16.25 -16.67 21.12
CA GLY A 455 -15.71 -17.21 22.36
C GLY A 455 -16.76 -17.61 23.39
N GLY A 456 -16.43 -18.58 24.23
CA GLY A 456 -17.23 -18.97 25.40
C GLY A 456 -16.51 -18.64 26.70
N ASP A 457 -17.25 -18.16 27.69
CA ASP A 457 -16.73 -17.92 29.04
C ASP A 457 -17.59 -18.66 30.08
N ILE A 458 -17.04 -19.72 30.66
CA ILE A 458 -17.70 -20.49 31.73
C ILE A 458 -17.29 -20.05 33.14
N GLY A 459 -16.60 -18.92 33.28
CA GLY A 459 -16.18 -18.34 34.55
C GLY A 459 -15.06 -19.11 35.27
N PHE A 460 -14.30 -19.91 34.53
CA PHE A 460 -13.18 -20.71 35.03
C PHE A 460 -11.87 -20.26 34.40
N GLY A 461 -10.73 -20.42 35.08
CA GLY A 461 -9.40 -20.09 34.56
C GLY A 461 -8.95 -18.64 34.81
N GLN A 462 -7.77 -18.28 34.29
CA GLN A 462 -7.22 -16.93 34.42
C GLN A 462 -7.81 -16.03 33.32
N PRO A 463 -8.47 -14.92 33.67
CA PRO A 463 -8.99 -14.00 32.67
C PRO A 463 -7.89 -13.32 31.84
N ALA A 464 -8.18 -13.10 30.57
CA ALA A 464 -7.36 -12.37 29.61
C ALA A 464 -8.24 -11.33 28.89
N ASP A 465 -7.63 -10.21 28.51
CA ASP A 465 -8.23 -9.10 27.77
C ASP A 465 -7.37 -8.92 26.50
N PHE A 466 -7.65 -9.74 25.49
CA PHE A 466 -6.90 -9.77 24.23
C PHE A 466 -7.38 -8.70 23.25
N ASP A 467 -8.66 -8.31 23.31
CA ASP A 467 -9.20 -7.25 22.46
C ASP A 467 -8.90 -5.83 22.95
N GLY A 468 -8.51 -5.69 24.23
CA GLY A 468 -8.10 -4.43 24.84
C GLY A 468 -9.27 -3.51 25.18
N ASP A 469 -10.49 -4.03 25.24
CA ASP A 469 -11.70 -3.25 25.55
C ASP A 469 -11.83 -2.93 27.07
N GLY A 470 -11.00 -3.57 27.91
CA GLY A 470 -10.97 -3.41 29.36
C GLY A 470 -11.83 -4.42 30.12
N ILE A 471 -12.46 -5.39 29.44
CA ILE A 471 -13.33 -6.42 29.99
C ILE A 471 -12.68 -7.79 29.76
N ALA A 472 -11.84 -8.21 30.71
CA ALA A 472 -11.23 -9.54 30.63
C ALA A 472 -12.23 -10.68 30.83
N HIS A 473 -12.19 -11.68 29.95
CA HIS A 473 -12.96 -12.92 30.05
C HIS A 473 -12.08 -14.13 30.39
N ALA A 474 -12.68 -15.17 30.97
CA ALA A 474 -11.96 -16.35 31.43
C ALA A 474 -11.70 -17.36 30.28
N THR A 475 -12.17 -18.61 30.39
CA THR A 475 -12.05 -19.61 29.32
C THR A 475 -13.36 -20.36 29.13
N ASP A 476 -13.53 -20.95 27.94
CA ASP A 476 -14.57 -21.94 27.61
C ASP A 476 -14.30 -23.34 28.22
N GLY A 477 -13.24 -23.48 29.02
CA GLY A 477 -12.79 -24.72 29.62
C GLY A 477 -11.57 -25.34 28.94
N LEU A 478 -11.18 -24.88 27.75
CA LEU A 478 -9.97 -25.29 27.04
C LEU A 478 -9.16 -24.09 26.52
N VAL A 479 -9.84 -23.14 25.89
CA VAL A 479 -9.29 -21.98 25.19
C VAL A 479 -9.74 -20.71 25.93
N PRO A 480 -8.88 -19.71 26.16
CA PRO A 480 -9.32 -18.42 26.67
C PRO A 480 -10.45 -17.84 25.82
N ALA A 481 -11.46 -17.26 26.45
CA ALA A 481 -12.69 -16.86 25.78
C ALA A 481 -12.42 -15.90 24.62
N GLU A 482 -11.51 -14.93 24.82
CA GLU A 482 -11.15 -13.93 23.81
C GLU A 482 -10.04 -14.39 22.85
N SER A 483 -9.50 -15.61 23.01
CA SER A 483 -8.44 -16.10 22.13
C SER A 483 -8.79 -16.08 20.63
N PRO A 484 -10.06 -16.23 20.18
CA PRO A 484 -10.46 -16.10 18.77
C PRO A 484 -10.36 -14.69 18.20
N TYR A 485 -10.06 -13.66 19.00
CA TYR A 485 -9.94 -12.30 18.48
C TYR A 485 -8.77 -12.15 17.50
N LEU A 486 -8.92 -11.24 16.53
CA LEU A 486 -7.85 -10.72 15.68
C LEU A 486 -7.99 -9.18 15.63
N GLU A 487 -6.88 -8.47 15.48
CA GLU A 487 -6.82 -7.01 15.59
C GLU A 487 -7.80 -6.30 14.64
N GLY A 488 -8.78 -5.60 15.22
CA GLY A 488 -9.79 -4.84 14.47
C GLY A 488 -10.99 -5.65 13.99
N GLU A 489 -11.00 -6.96 14.23
CA GLU A 489 -12.07 -7.86 13.79
C GLU A 489 -13.16 -8.04 14.86
N PRO A 490 -14.41 -8.36 14.46
CA PRO A 490 -15.49 -8.66 15.40
C PRO A 490 -15.20 -9.86 16.31
N LEU A 491 -15.53 -9.69 17.61
CA LEU A 491 -15.51 -10.75 18.61
C LEU A 491 -16.87 -10.87 19.31
N TYR A 492 -17.43 -12.08 19.34
CA TYR A 492 -18.67 -12.38 20.05
C TYR A 492 -18.41 -13.33 21.22
N ILE A 493 -18.54 -12.84 22.46
CA ILE A 493 -18.36 -13.63 23.68
C ILE A 493 -19.71 -14.02 24.30
N LEU A 494 -19.86 -15.30 24.66
CA LEU A 494 -20.97 -15.80 25.45
C LEU A 494 -20.52 -16.22 26.84
N SER A 495 -20.97 -15.50 27.87
CA SER A 495 -20.72 -15.87 29.27
C SER A 495 -21.85 -16.71 29.84
N GLY A 496 -21.51 -17.81 30.51
CA GLY A 496 -22.50 -18.72 31.09
C GLY A 496 -21.89 -19.86 31.90
N SER A 497 -22.21 -21.09 31.55
CA SER A 497 -21.77 -22.27 32.30
C SER A 497 -21.52 -23.45 31.39
N ALA A 498 -20.67 -24.38 31.81
CA ALA A 498 -20.45 -25.60 31.07
C ALA A 498 -21.67 -26.54 31.12
N TRP A 499 -21.79 -27.39 30.10
CA TRP A 499 -22.79 -28.45 30.05
C TRP A 499 -22.73 -29.37 31.29
N PRO A 500 -23.88 -29.79 31.87
CA PRO A 500 -25.25 -29.59 31.40
C PRO A 500 -25.97 -28.37 32.00
N LYS A 501 -25.24 -27.44 32.62
CA LYS A 501 -25.84 -26.25 33.26
C LYS A 501 -25.94 -25.04 32.32
N GLY A 502 -25.14 -25.02 31.27
CA GLY A 502 -25.17 -24.06 30.17
C GLY A 502 -24.55 -24.68 28.93
N GLU A 503 -24.30 -23.84 27.93
CA GLU A 503 -23.87 -24.25 26.59
C GLU A 503 -22.65 -23.43 26.11
N GLU A 504 -21.96 -22.78 27.05
CA GLU A 504 -20.84 -21.85 26.77
C GLU A 504 -19.45 -22.52 26.90
N ASP A 505 -19.39 -23.83 27.12
CA ASP A 505 -18.12 -24.57 27.09
C ASP A 505 -17.64 -24.88 25.67
N HIS A 506 -16.34 -25.15 25.54
CA HIS A 506 -15.61 -25.28 24.28
C HIS A 506 -16.32 -26.14 23.22
N MET A 507 -16.91 -27.27 23.62
CA MET A 507 -17.56 -28.19 22.68
C MET A 507 -19.02 -27.80 22.43
N SER A 508 -19.71 -27.30 23.45
CA SER A 508 -21.12 -26.91 23.37
C SER A 508 -21.36 -25.73 22.45
N LEU A 509 -20.38 -24.80 22.35
CA LEU A 509 -20.44 -23.62 21.48
C LEU A 509 -20.86 -23.95 20.04
N ILE A 510 -20.23 -24.96 19.44
CA ILE A 510 -20.53 -25.37 18.05
C ILE A 510 -21.56 -26.51 17.98
N GLY A 511 -21.69 -27.30 19.05
CA GLY A 511 -22.52 -28.50 19.10
C GLY A 511 -24.01 -28.22 19.27
N ILE A 512 -24.34 -27.37 20.23
CA ILE A 512 -25.70 -27.23 20.74
C ILE A 512 -26.12 -25.78 21.01
N ASN A 513 -25.18 -24.84 21.05
CA ASN A 513 -25.49 -23.46 21.42
C ASN A 513 -26.27 -22.73 20.32
N GLU A 514 -27.57 -22.54 20.54
CA GLU A 514 -28.48 -21.91 19.59
C GLU A 514 -28.02 -20.50 19.19
N ARG A 515 -27.49 -19.72 20.13
CA ARG A 515 -27.06 -18.33 19.89
C ARG A 515 -25.83 -18.27 18.99
N VAL A 516 -24.92 -19.22 19.13
CA VAL A 516 -23.75 -19.33 18.23
C VAL A 516 -24.20 -19.73 16.83
N HIS A 517 -25.13 -20.68 16.70
CA HIS A 517 -25.61 -21.12 15.39
C HIS A 517 -26.37 -20.01 14.65
N GLU A 518 -27.20 -19.25 15.36
CA GLU A 518 -27.88 -18.06 14.82
C GLU A 518 -26.88 -17.01 14.37
N TYR A 519 -25.84 -16.75 15.18
CA TYR A 519 -24.77 -15.81 14.82
C TYR A 519 -24.04 -16.24 13.55
N ILE A 520 -23.67 -17.53 13.43
CA ILE A 520 -23.04 -18.08 12.23
C ILE A 520 -23.92 -17.84 10.99
N ILE A 521 -25.19 -18.26 11.05
CA ILE A 521 -26.13 -18.14 9.93
C ILE A 521 -26.35 -16.68 9.54
N GLN A 522 -26.35 -15.77 10.53
CA GLN A 522 -26.53 -14.35 10.27
C GLN A 522 -25.34 -13.77 9.51
N HIS A 523 -24.10 -14.12 9.84
CA HIS A 523 -22.92 -13.49 9.26
C HIS A 523 -22.55 -14.05 7.88
N LEU A 524 -22.90 -15.31 7.60
CA LEU A 524 -22.81 -15.90 6.25
C LEU A 524 -23.75 -15.28 5.18
N ILE A 525 -24.42 -14.14 5.45
CA ILE A 525 -25.37 -13.49 4.51
C ILE A 525 -25.38 -11.96 4.68
N ASN A 526 -24.70 -11.38 5.69
CA ASN A 526 -24.91 -9.97 6.05
C ASN A 526 -23.74 -9.03 5.79
#